data_AF-A0A672S4S5-F1
#
_entry.id   AF-A0A672S4S5-F1
#
_cell.length_a   1.000
_cell.length_b   1.000
_cell.length_c   1.000
_cell.angle_alpha   90.00
_cell.angle_beta   90.00
_cell.angle_gamma   90.00
#
_symmetry.space_group_name_H-M   'P 1'
#
loop_
_entity.id
_entity.type
_entity.pdbx_description
1 polymer ?
#
loop_
_entity_poly.entity_id
_entity_poly.type
_entity_poly.pdbx_seq_one_letter_code
_entity_poly.pdbx_strand_id
1 'polypeptide(L)'
;MLLHVLLLLHASGGASSSISCYDDQGKPVDWFYLYKLPHPHHEPVQEGLKYLFMDGESEGWMDGKTLVNDSQSAVGRTVGPLYEGGDVGYILYNDQPPQKQKLFGDATRSCGHTKGVVVFDKQQGFWLVHSTPHFPPPKSQGQFSYPASGISNGQNFICVTYPFERFQTIGTTPNAFNKLVMVKNWLFALQVSLVHPKI
;
A
#
# COMPACT_ATOMS: atom_id res chain seq x y z
N MET A 1 36.58 26.14 -37.54
CA MET A 1 36.09 25.33 -36.40
C MET A 1 34.65 25.72 -36.14
N LEU A 2 33.68 25.00 -36.73
CA LEU A 2 32.27 25.10 -36.34
C LEU A 2 32.00 24.01 -35.29
N LEU A 3 31.69 24.43 -34.07
CA LEU A 3 31.36 23.54 -32.97
C LEU A 3 29.86 23.20 -33.07
N HIS A 4 29.53 21.94 -33.36
CA HIS A 4 28.14 21.45 -33.35
C HIS A 4 27.78 21.02 -31.93
N VAL A 5 26.89 21.76 -31.28
CA VAL A 5 26.32 21.41 -29.99
C VAL A 5 25.10 20.52 -30.26
N LEU A 6 25.22 19.22 -30.00
CA LEU A 6 24.06 18.32 -29.95
C LEU A 6 23.28 18.60 -28.65
N LEU A 7 22.11 19.24 -28.77
CA LEU A 7 21.11 19.23 -27.70
C LEU A 7 20.44 17.86 -27.65
N LEU A 8 20.84 17.02 -26.70
CA LEU A 8 20.06 15.85 -26.29
C LEU A 8 18.81 16.34 -25.55
N LEU A 9 17.70 16.44 -26.26
CA LEU A 9 16.37 16.54 -25.66
C LEU A 9 16.12 15.27 -24.83
N HIS A 10 16.47 15.31 -23.55
CA HIS A 10 15.94 14.36 -22.60
C HIS A 10 14.47 14.70 -22.41
N ALA A 11 13.61 14.00 -23.16
CA ALA A 11 12.21 13.91 -22.80
C ALA A 11 12.16 13.17 -21.45
N SER A 12 12.26 13.92 -20.36
CA SER A 12 11.78 13.44 -19.06
C SER A 12 10.26 13.37 -19.16
N GLY A 13 9.77 12.33 -19.83
CA GLY A 13 8.41 11.87 -19.63
C GLY A 13 8.31 11.63 -18.13
N GLY A 14 7.52 12.44 -17.43
CA GLY A 14 7.23 12.20 -16.03
C GLY A 14 6.77 10.76 -15.95
N ALA A 15 7.54 9.92 -15.26
CA ALA A 15 7.18 8.54 -15.05
C ALA A 15 5.88 8.58 -14.26
N SER A 16 4.74 8.38 -14.94
CA SER A 16 3.49 8.08 -14.27
C SER A 16 3.75 6.75 -13.57
N SER A 17 4.07 6.81 -12.28
CA SER A 17 4.33 5.64 -11.46
C SER A 17 3.09 4.75 -11.50
N SER A 18 3.18 3.58 -12.12
CA SER A 18 2.08 2.61 -12.21
C SER A 18 1.69 2.10 -10.82
N ILE A 19 0.41 1.96 -10.50
CA ILE A 19 0.02 1.43 -9.17
C ILE A 19 0.47 -0.04 -9.00
N SER A 20 1.51 -0.29 -8.21
CA SER A 20 2.12 -1.62 -8.03
C SER A 20 2.61 -1.80 -6.59
N CYS A 21 2.89 -3.06 -6.21
CA CYS A 21 3.86 -3.34 -5.16
C CYS A 21 5.25 -2.92 -5.65
N TYR A 22 6.05 -2.35 -4.76
CA TYR A 22 7.42 -1.90 -5.03
C TYR A 22 8.40 -2.52 -4.04
N ASP A 23 9.58 -2.89 -4.54
CA ASP A 23 10.72 -3.23 -3.70
C ASP A 23 11.40 -1.97 -3.12
N ASP A 24 12.45 -2.16 -2.33
CA ASP A 24 13.21 -1.06 -1.73
C ASP A 24 13.97 -0.18 -2.72
N GLN A 25 14.19 -0.67 -3.93
CA GLN A 25 14.86 0.06 -5.01
C GLN A 25 13.86 0.89 -5.83
N GLY A 26 12.56 0.74 -5.56
CA GLY A 26 11.49 1.37 -6.34
C GLY A 26 11.21 0.67 -7.66
N LYS A 27 11.63 -0.59 -7.80
CA LYS A 27 11.25 -1.45 -8.92
C LYS A 27 9.87 -2.07 -8.63
N PRO A 28 8.95 -2.06 -9.61
CA PRO A 28 7.68 -2.77 -9.46
C PRO A 28 7.91 -4.28 -9.39
N VAL A 29 7.18 -4.95 -8.50
CA VAL A 29 7.22 -6.40 -8.30
C VAL A 29 5.81 -7.01 -8.28
N ASP A 30 5.71 -8.27 -8.66
CA ASP A 30 4.42 -9.00 -8.65
C ASP A 30 3.91 -9.21 -7.23
N TRP A 31 4.81 -9.50 -6.29
CA TRP A 31 4.49 -9.64 -4.88
C TRP A 31 5.72 -9.40 -4.02
N PHE A 32 5.50 -9.04 -2.76
CA PHE A 32 6.53 -9.14 -1.73
C PHE A 32 5.93 -9.59 -0.40
N TYR A 33 6.78 -10.16 0.44
CA TYR A 33 6.55 -10.35 1.86
C TYR A 33 7.57 -9.56 2.66
N LEU A 34 7.10 -8.81 3.66
CA LEU A 34 7.93 -8.02 4.54
C LEU A 34 7.59 -8.34 6.00
N TYR A 35 8.63 -8.63 6.78
CA TYR A 35 8.53 -8.89 8.21
C TYR A 35 9.32 -7.83 8.98
N LYS A 36 8.61 -6.88 9.58
CA LYS A 36 9.22 -5.88 10.47
C LYS A 36 9.61 -6.51 11.79
N LEU A 37 10.83 -6.28 12.22
CA LEU A 37 11.41 -6.85 13.43
C LEU A 37 10.81 -6.21 14.70
N PRO A 38 10.60 -6.97 15.79
CA PRO A 38 10.19 -6.40 17.07
C PRO A 38 11.28 -5.48 17.64
N HIS A 39 10.87 -4.47 18.41
CA HIS A 39 11.80 -3.56 19.08
C HIS A 39 12.33 -4.17 20.38
N PRO A 40 13.64 -4.43 20.52
CA PRO A 40 14.21 -4.90 21.78
C PRO A 40 14.22 -3.78 22.83
N HIS A 41 13.90 -4.10 24.10
CA HIS A 41 13.67 -3.13 25.17
C HIS A 41 14.84 -2.17 25.48
N HIS A 42 16.07 -2.54 25.15
CA HIS A 42 17.29 -1.78 25.46
C HIS A 42 18.01 -1.24 24.23
N GLU A 43 17.37 -1.34 23.06
CA GLU A 43 17.95 -0.90 21.80
C GLU A 43 17.34 0.44 21.34
N PRO A 44 17.95 1.13 20.36
CA PRO A 44 17.32 2.27 19.71
C PRO A 44 16.01 1.91 19.02
N VAL A 45 15.05 2.85 18.96
CA VAL A 45 13.73 2.67 18.32
C VAL A 45 13.86 2.19 16.87
N GLN A 46 14.93 2.59 16.17
CA GLN A 46 15.25 2.23 14.80
C GLN A 46 15.40 0.71 14.60
N GLU A 47 15.86 -0.04 15.62
CA GLU A 47 15.91 -1.50 15.55
C GLU A 47 14.52 -2.12 15.39
N GLY A 48 13.51 -1.48 16.01
CA GLY A 48 12.10 -1.81 15.82
C GLY A 48 11.49 -1.28 14.52
N LEU A 49 12.28 -0.73 13.61
CA LEU A 49 11.81 -0.26 12.30
C LEU A 49 12.51 -0.98 11.14
N LYS A 50 13.53 -1.80 11.43
CA LYS A 50 14.14 -2.72 10.47
C LYS A 50 13.17 -3.82 10.09
N TYR A 51 13.36 -4.38 8.91
CA TYR A 51 12.55 -5.50 8.42
C TYR A 51 13.38 -6.44 7.55
N LEU A 52 12.89 -7.67 7.44
CA LEU A 52 13.26 -8.62 6.41
C LEU A 52 12.31 -8.48 5.23
N PHE A 53 12.80 -8.68 4.02
CA PHE A 53 12.08 -8.56 2.77
C PHE A 53 12.31 -9.79 1.89
N MET A 54 11.30 -10.16 1.12
CA MET A 54 11.35 -11.22 0.11
C MET A 54 10.38 -10.88 -1.02
N ASP A 55 10.78 -11.12 -2.25
CA ASP A 55 9.93 -11.04 -3.45
C ASP A 55 10.17 -12.24 -4.37
N GLY A 56 9.59 -12.21 -5.58
CA GLY A 56 9.75 -13.28 -6.56
C GLY A 56 11.16 -13.43 -7.16
N GLU A 57 12.04 -12.44 -7.02
CA GLU A 57 13.42 -12.48 -7.52
C GLU A 57 14.42 -12.85 -6.40
N SER A 58 13.98 -12.85 -5.15
CA SER A 58 14.80 -13.14 -3.98
C SER A 58 15.08 -14.64 -3.81
N GLU A 59 16.32 -15.02 -3.51
CA GLU A 59 16.67 -16.42 -3.15
C GLU A 59 16.28 -16.79 -1.69
N GLY A 60 15.78 -15.83 -0.92
CA GLY A 60 15.40 -15.98 0.48
C GLY A 60 15.13 -14.65 1.15
N TRP A 61 15.14 -14.63 2.48
CA TRP A 61 15.02 -13.38 3.24
C TRP A 61 16.25 -12.51 3.03
N MET A 62 16.02 -11.23 2.75
CA MET A 62 17.05 -10.20 2.68
C MET A 62 16.76 -9.11 3.71
N ASP A 63 17.81 -8.43 4.17
CA ASP A 63 17.63 -7.24 4.99
C ASP A 63 17.03 -6.10 4.16
N GLY A 64 16.03 -5.42 4.71
CA GLY A 64 15.48 -4.20 4.14
C GLY A 64 16.55 -3.13 4.01
N LYS A 65 16.54 -2.39 2.89
CA LYS A 65 17.55 -1.33 2.63
C LYS A 65 17.24 -0.03 3.36
N THR A 66 16.02 0.11 3.87
CA THR A 66 15.51 1.29 4.56
C THR A 66 14.75 0.89 5.84
N LEU A 67 14.25 1.86 6.60
CA LEU A 67 13.34 1.60 7.72
C LEU A 67 11.89 1.59 7.23
N VAL A 68 11.01 0.80 7.86
CA VAL A 68 9.60 0.66 7.41
C VAL A 68 8.81 1.99 7.45
N ASN A 69 9.28 2.97 8.21
CA ASN A 69 8.68 4.30 8.29
C ASN A 69 9.20 5.29 7.24
N ASP A 70 10.17 4.89 6.42
CA ASP A 70 10.70 5.69 5.31
C ASP A 70 9.72 5.64 4.12
N SER A 71 9.50 6.78 3.46
CA SER A 71 8.70 6.84 2.22
C SER A 71 9.38 6.09 1.06
N GLN A 72 10.68 5.85 1.16
CA GLN A 72 11.49 5.08 0.21
C GLN A 72 11.56 3.59 0.53
N SER A 73 10.91 3.12 1.61
CA SER A 73 10.75 1.68 1.88
C SER A 73 9.78 1.01 0.92
N ALA A 74 9.86 -0.31 0.76
CA ALA A 74 8.90 -1.09 -0.01
C ALA A 74 7.43 -0.73 0.34
N VAL A 75 7.10 -0.63 1.64
CA VAL A 75 5.75 -0.22 2.09
C VAL A 75 5.46 1.24 1.76
N GLY A 76 6.42 2.14 2.01
CA GLY A 76 6.29 3.57 1.74
C GLY A 76 6.04 3.87 0.26
N ARG A 77 6.80 3.26 -0.63
CA ARG A 77 6.66 3.37 -2.09
C ARG A 77 5.35 2.77 -2.58
N THR A 78 4.99 1.60 -2.07
CA THR A 78 3.75 0.91 -2.43
C THR A 78 2.52 1.72 -2.02
N VAL A 79 2.48 2.25 -0.80
CA VAL A 79 1.31 3.00 -0.30
C VAL A 79 1.33 4.46 -0.74
N GLY A 80 2.48 5.01 -1.12
CA GLY A 80 2.67 6.40 -1.56
C GLY A 80 1.61 6.93 -2.52
N PRO A 81 1.29 6.21 -3.63
CA PRO A 81 0.27 6.64 -4.59
C PRO A 81 -1.13 6.87 -4.01
N LEU A 82 -1.46 6.34 -2.82
CA LEU A 82 -2.71 6.67 -2.11
C LEU A 82 -2.82 8.17 -1.82
N TYR A 83 -1.69 8.81 -1.52
CA TYR A 83 -1.60 10.19 -1.05
C TYR A 83 -1.23 11.18 -2.16
N GLU A 84 -0.77 10.67 -3.30
CA GLU A 84 -0.48 11.50 -4.46
C GLU A 84 -1.77 12.08 -5.06
N GLY A 85 -1.64 13.25 -5.71
CA GLY A 85 -2.73 13.84 -6.46
C GLY A 85 -3.10 12.94 -7.64
N GLY A 86 -4.37 12.57 -7.76
CA GLY A 86 -4.81 11.71 -8.85
C GLY A 86 -6.08 10.91 -8.57
N ASP A 87 -6.58 10.37 -9.66
CA ASP A 87 -7.81 9.59 -9.76
C ASP A 87 -7.48 8.09 -9.51
N VAL A 88 -7.31 7.75 -8.23
CA VAL A 88 -7.14 6.35 -7.78
C VAL A 88 -8.35 5.88 -6.97
N GLY A 89 -8.74 4.63 -7.19
CA GLY A 89 -9.67 3.91 -6.34
C GLY A 89 -8.94 3.31 -5.14
N TYR A 90 -9.55 3.33 -3.96
CA TYR A 90 -8.94 2.74 -2.78
C TYR A 90 -9.95 2.19 -1.78
N ILE A 91 -9.47 1.21 -1.01
CA ILE A 91 -10.11 0.61 0.14
C ILE A 91 -9.06 0.54 1.25
N LEU A 92 -9.34 1.16 2.40
CA LEU A 92 -8.53 0.99 3.61
C LEU A 92 -9.37 0.26 4.63
N TYR A 93 -8.86 -0.83 5.20
CA TYR A 93 -9.55 -1.53 6.28
C TYR A 93 -8.61 -1.86 7.41
N ASN A 94 -9.08 -1.71 8.63
CA ASN A 94 -8.33 -2.03 9.84
C ASN A 94 -9.33 -2.11 10.99
N ASP A 95 -9.35 -3.21 11.74
CA ASP A 95 -10.15 -3.36 12.96
C ASP A 95 -9.70 -2.43 14.10
N GLN A 96 -8.53 -1.82 13.96
CA GLN A 96 -8.00 -0.75 14.81
C GLN A 96 -7.57 0.44 13.93
N PRO A 97 -8.52 1.20 13.34
CA PRO A 97 -8.21 2.26 12.37
C PRO A 97 -7.53 3.47 13.02
N PRO A 98 -6.71 4.25 12.29
CA PRO A 98 -5.99 5.43 12.83
C PRO A 98 -6.89 6.51 13.41
N GLN A 99 -8.13 6.60 12.90
CA GLN A 99 -9.17 7.48 13.42
C GLN A 99 -10.38 6.62 13.76
N LYS A 100 -10.94 6.82 14.96
CA LYS A 100 -12.19 6.16 15.35
C LYS A 100 -13.29 6.55 14.37
N GLN A 101 -13.75 5.60 13.57
CA GLN A 101 -14.85 5.82 12.65
C GLN A 101 -16.14 5.89 13.46
N LYS A 102 -16.82 7.05 13.45
CA LYS A 102 -18.13 7.20 14.11
C LYS A 102 -19.23 6.32 13.48
N LEU A 103 -18.99 5.81 12.27
CA LEU A 103 -19.97 5.10 11.44
C LEU A 103 -20.16 3.62 11.83
N PHE A 104 -19.21 3.04 12.55
CA PHE A 104 -19.30 1.67 13.03
C PHE A 104 -19.04 1.72 14.53
N GLY A 105 -20.07 1.48 15.34
CA GLY A 105 -19.91 1.32 16.79
C GLY A 105 -18.78 0.35 17.10
N ASP A 106 -18.08 0.55 18.23
CA ASP A 106 -16.90 -0.20 18.68
C ASP A 106 -16.82 -1.57 18.01
N ALA A 107 -15.84 -1.77 17.12
CA ALA A 107 -15.67 -2.97 16.30
C ALA A 107 -16.11 -4.19 17.10
N THR A 108 -17.35 -4.62 16.86
CA THR A 108 -17.99 -5.58 17.75
C THR A 108 -17.23 -6.89 17.67
N ARG A 109 -17.33 -7.76 18.69
CA ARG A 109 -16.71 -9.10 18.73
C ARG A 109 -16.93 -9.98 17.48
N SER A 110 -17.78 -9.57 16.53
CA SER A 110 -18.12 -10.29 15.30
C SER A 110 -17.41 -9.78 14.03
N CYS A 111 -16.60 -8.71 14.11
CA CYS A 111 -15.81 -8.18 13.00
C CYS A 111 -14.51 -8.99 12.78
N GLY A 112 -14.01 -9.02 11.54
CA GLY A 112 -12.75 -9.71 11.24
C GLY A 112 -11.54 -8.91 11.76
N HIS A 113 -10.61 -9.58 12.43
CA HIS A 113 -9.32 -9.01 12.87
C HIS A 113 -8.33 -8.93 11.73
N THR A 114 -8.64 -8.12 10.73
CA THR A 114 -7.84 -8.02 9.52
C THR A 114 -7.73 -6.58 9.07
N LYS A 115 -6.60 -6.31 8.40
CA LYS A 115 -6.15 -4.98 8.05
C LYS A 115 -5.50 -5.02 6.68
N GLY A 116 -5.69 -3.97 5.90
CA GLY A 116 -5.13 -3.91 4.57
C GLY A 116 -5.44 -2.64 3.81
N VAL A 117 -4.74 -2.53 2.70
CA VAL A 117 -4.76 -1.40 1.78
C VAL A 117 -4.96 -1.98 0.37
N VAL A 118 -5.97 -1.49 -0.32
CA VAL A 118 -6.14 -1.72 -1.75
C VAL A 118 -6.09 -0.36 -2.42
N VAL A 119 -5.21 -0.20 -3.41
CA VAL A 119 -5.16 0.97 -4.28
C VAL A 119 -5.10 0.46 -5.72
N PHE A 120 -5.87 1.08 -6.60
CA PHE A 120 -5.94 0.70 -8.00
C PHE A 120 -6.26 1.90 -8.89
N ASP A 121 -5.83 1.82 -10.14
CA ASP A 121 -6.23 2.71 -11.22
C ASP A 121 -7.03 1.93 -12.28
N LYS A 122 -7.11 2.44 -13.51
CA LYS A 122 -7.86 1.78 -14.61
C LYS A 122 -7.12 0.60 -15.23
N GLN A 123 -5.84 0.41 -14.92
CA GLN A 123 -4.97 -0.61 -15.52
C GLN A 123 -4.64 -1.71 -14.51
N GLN A 124 -4.23 -1.35 -13.30
CA GLN A 124 -3.77 -2.28 -12.28
C GLN A 124 -3.93 -1.71 -10.86
N GLY A 125 -3.52 -2.49 -9.88
CA GLY A 125 -3.50 -2.08 -8.48
C GLY A 125 -2.73 -3.08 -7.62
N PHE A 126 -2.68 -2.81 -6.32
CA PHE A 126 -2.15 -3.76 -5.35
C PHE A 126 -3.13 -4.02 -4.22
N TRP A 127 -2.98 -5.18 -3.59
CA TRP A 127 -3.57 -5.49 -2.29
C TRP A 127 -2.46 -5.80 -1.29
N LEU A 128 -2.34 -4.94 -0.28
CA LEU A 128 -1.44 -5.08 0.85
C LEU A 128 -2.22 -5.53 2.08
N VAL A 129 -1.97 -6.75 2.57
CA VAL A 129 -2.52 -7.26 3.84
C VAL A 129 -1.46 -7.10 4.92
N HIS A 130 -1.84 -6.64 6.11
CA HIS A 130 -0.89 -6.39 7.20
C HIS A 130 -1.47 -6.64 8.59
N SER A 131 -0.59 -6.62 9.59
CA SER A 131 -0.96 -6.76 11.01
C SER A 131 -0.91 -5.44 11.81
N THR A 132 -0.37 -4.36 11.24
CA THR A 132 -0.12 -3.08 11.95
C THR A 132 -1.40 -2.30 12.32
N PRO A 133 -1.70 -2.09 13.62
CA PRO A 133 -2.80 -1.22 14.05
C PRO A 133 -2.57 0.23 13.66
N HIS A 134 -3.64 0.98 13.41
CA HIS A 134 -3.62 2.41 13.05
C HIS A 134 -2.89 2.72 11.74
N PHE A 135 -2.81 1.74 10.82
CA PHE A 135 -2.23 1.88 9.49
C PHE A 135 -3.27 1.56 8.40
N PRO A 136 -3.20 2.19 7.22
CA PRO A 136 -2.39 3.36 6.89
C PRO A 136 -3.08 4.66 7.34
N PRO A 137 -2.36 5.79 7.40
CA PRO A 137 -2.99 7.12 7.54
C PRO A 137 -4.13 7.32 6.53
N PRO A 138 -5.24 7.98 6.91
CA PRO A 138 -6.32 8.27 5.97
C PRO A 138 -5.81 9.14 4.81
N LYS A 139 -6.39 8.99 3.60
CA LYS A 139 -6.00 9.79 2.43
C LYS A 139 -6.01 11.30 2.69
N SER A 140 -6.94 11.79 3.52
CA SER A 140 -7.03 13.20 3.93
C SER A 140 -5.82 13.73 4.70
N GLN A 141 -4.98 12.85 5.26
CA GLN A 141 -3.72 13.23 5.89
C GLN A 141 -2.62 13.58 4.87
N GLY A 142 -2.78 13.18 3.61
CA GLY A 142 -1.95 13.64 2.49
C GLY A 142 -0.52 13.12 2.43
N GLN A 143 -0.13 12.20 3.32
CA GLN A 143 1.20 11.60 3.31
C GLN A 143 1.25 10.23 3.98
N PHE A 144 2.22 9.42 3.53
CA PHE A 144 2.60 8.18 4.18
C PHE A 144 3.21 8.45 5.56
N SER A 145 2.86 7.60 6.53
CA SER A 145 3.60 7.46 7.78
C SER A 145 3.32 6.09 8.39
N TYR A 146 4.31 5.58 9.13
CA TYR A 146 4.20 4.33 9.88
C TYR A 146 3.86 4.62 11.34
N PRO A 147 2.83 3.98 11.93
CA PRO A 147 2.34 4.35 13.24
C PRO A 147 3.20 3.78 14.38
N ALA A 148 3.27 4.51 15.50
CA ALA A 148 4.01 4.08 16.68
C ALA A 148 3.49 2.75 17.28
N SER A 149 2.21 2.43 17.09
CA SER A 149 1.60 1.15 17.48
C SER A 149 2.26 -0.06 16.82
N GLY A 150 2.91 0.14 15.68
CA GLY A 150 3.62 -0.91 14.95
C GLY A 150 5.09 -1.08 15.33
N ILE A 151 5.63 -0.32 16.29
CA ILE A 151 7.08 -0.35 16.61
C ILE A 151 7.44 -1.51 17.53
N SER A 152 6.69 -1.71 18.61
CA SER A 152 7.09 -2.65 19.66
C SER A 152 7.13 -4.10 19.18
N ASN A 153 6.10 -4.54 18.45
CA ASN A 153 5.95 -5.93 18.03
C ASN A 153 6.41 -6.14 16.59
N GLY A 154 6.71 -7.40 16.25
CA GLY A 154 6.88 -7.81 14.86
C GLY A 154 5.59 -7.59 14.07
N GLN A 155 5.71 -7.22 12.79
CA GLN A 155 4.56 -6.98 11.91
C GLN A 155 4.80 -7.63 10.55
N ASN A 156 3.77 -8.26 10.00
CA ASN A 156 3.82 -8.84 8.67
C ASN A 156 3.09 -7.95 7.66
N PHE A 157 3.62 -7.94 6.44
CA PHE A 157 3.05 -7.29 5.27
C PHE A 157 3.19 -8.25 4.10
N ILE A 158 2.10 -8.50 3.37
CA ILE A 158 2.12 -9.18 2.08
C ILE A 158 1.44 -8.28 1.06
N CYS A 159 2.15 -7.99 -0.02
CA CYS A 159 1.64 -7.20 -1.13
C CYS A 159 1.57 -8.08 -2.37
N VAL A 160 0.47 -7.97 -3.11
CA VAL A 160 0.34 -8.58 -4.43
C VAL A 160 -0.21 -7.56 -5.42
N THR A 161 0.45 -7.43 -6.56
CA THR A 161 0.04 -6.60 -7.70
C THR A 161 -0.93 -7.41 -8.56
N TYR A 162 -2.04 -6.79 -8.97
CA TYR A 162 -3.01 -7.40 -9.86
C TYR A 162 -3.40 -6.47 -11.01
N PRO A 163 -3.69 -7.01 -12.20
CA PRO A 163 -4.39 -6.23 -13.23
C PRO A 163 -5.80 -5.88 -12.74
N PHE A 164 -6.33 -4.75 -13.22
CA PHE A 164 -7.60 -4.16 -12.74
C PHE A 164 -8.78 -5.14 -12.77
N GLU A 165 -8.86 -5.99 -13.79
CA GLU A 165 -9.91 -7.01 -13.98
C GLU A 165 -10.03 -7.98 -12.80
N ARG A 166 -8.93 -8.28 -12.09
CA ARG A 166 -8.95 -9.18 -10.93
C ARG A 166 -9.53 -8.52 -9.69
N PHE A 167 -9.38 -7.20 -9.54
CA PHE A 167 -10.03 -6.46 -8.45
C PHE A 167 -11.55 -6.43 -8.59
N GLN A 168 -12.07 -6.45 -9.83
CA GLN A 168 -13.51 -6.55 -10.06
C GLN A 168 -14.08 -7.86 -9.49
N THR A 169 -13.37 -8.97 -9.62
CA THR A 169 -13.78 -10.25 -9.01
C THR A 169 -13.84 -10.17 -7.48
N ILE A 170 -12.84 -9.52 -6.86
CA ILE A 170 -12.78 -9.35 -5.40
C ILE A 170 -13.91 -8.44 -4.91
N GLY A 171 -14.19 -7.35 -5.64
CA GLY A 171 -15.25 -6.38 -5.30
C GLY A 171 -16.68 -6.89 -5.56
N THR A 172 -16.86 -7.77 -6.54
CA THR A 172 -18.18 -8.35 -6.90
C THR A 172 -18.54 -9.59 -6.10
N THR A 173 -17.56 -10.22 -5.43
CA THR A 173 -17.83 -11.36 -4.55
C THR A 173 -18.71 -10.92 -3.38
N PRO A 174 -19.96 -11.42 -3.27
CA PRO A 174 -20.84 -11.06 -2.18
C PRO A 174 -20.16 -11.38 -0.84
N ASN A 175 -20.13 -10.40 0.06
CA ASN A 175 -19.54 -10.50 1.39
C ASN A 175 -18.01 -10.42 1.53
N ALA A 176 -17.23 -10.29 0.44
CA ALA A 176 -15.76 -10.23 0.53
C ALA A 176 -15.25 -9.15 1.51
N PHE A 177 -15.96 -8.02 1.62
CA PHE A 177 -15.62 -6.94 2.54
C PHE A 177 -16.68 -6.64 3.61
N ASN A 178 -17.75 -7.45 3.72
CA ASN A 178 -18.90 -7.12 4.57
C ASN A 178 -18.61 -7.17 6.08
N LYS A 179 -17.46 -7.72 6.49
CA LYS A 179 -17.00 -7.76 7.90
C LYS A 179 -15.78 -6.91 8.19
N LEU A 180 -15.41 -6.03 7.25
CA LEU A 180 -14.25 -5.15 7.36
C LEU A 180 -14.70 -3.73 7.73
N VAL A 181 -13.98 -3.10 8.65
CA VAL A 181 -14.17 -1.67 8.97
C VAL A 181 -13.46 -0.87 7.88
N MET A 182 -14.24 -0.28 6.96
CA MET A 182 -13.73 0.22 5.68
C MET A 182 -13.80 1.75 5.57
N VAL A 183 -12.70 2.39 5.21
CA VAL A 183 -12.68 3.76 4.65
C VAL A 183 -12.63 3.61 3.14
N LYS A 184 -13.65 4.15 2.44
CA LYS A 184 -13.81 4.01 0.99
C LYS A 184 -14.00 5.37 0.33
N ASN A 185 -13.52 5.50 -0.91
CA ASN A 185 -14.06 6.49 -1.86
C ASN A 185 -14.92 5.76 -2.92
N TRP A 186 -16.22 5.68 -2.67
CA TRP A 186 -17.17 4.94 -3.54
C TRP A 186 -17.36 5.57 -4.93
N LEU A 187 -17.14 6.88 -5.06
CA LEU A 187 -17.39 7.62 -6.30
C LEU A 187 -16.49 7.12 -7.45
N PHE A 188 -15.22 6.80 -7.17
CA PHE A 188 -14.30 6.31 -8.19
C PHE A 188 -14.63 4.90 -8.66
N ALA A 189 -14.95 3.98 -7.73
CA ALA A 189 -15.36 2.62 -8.07
C ALA A 189 -16.66 2.57 -8.88
N LEU A 190 -17.63 3.44 -8.55
CA LEU A 190 -18.85 3.59 -9.34
C LEU A 190 -18.55 4.13 -10.74
N GLN A 191 -17.69 5.16 -10.86
CA GLN A 191 -17.37 5.76 -12.14
C GLN A 191 -16.61 4.82 -13.07
N VAL A 192 -15.70 3.98 -12.55
CA VAL A 192 -15.04 2.93 -13.35
C VAL A 192 -16.03 1.83 -13.76
N SER A 193 -16.97 1.45 -12.87
CA SER A 193 -18.05 0.51 -13.20
C SER A 193 -19.02 1.05 -14.27
N LEU A 194 -19.23 2.37 -14.30
CA LEU A 194 -20.07 3.07 -15.30
C LEU A 194 -19.36 3.32 -16.64
N VAL A 195 -18.03 3.20 -16.70
CA VAL A 195 -17.25 3.31 -17.96
C VAL A 195 -17.09 1.97 -18.66
N HIS A 196 -17.33 0.84 -17.98
CA HIS A 196 -17.39 -0.50 -18.58
C HIS A 196 -18.81 -1.12 -18.65
N PRO A 197 -19.87 -0.43 -19.14
CA PRO A 197 -21.06 -1.12 -19.56
C PRO A 197 -20.82 -1.64 -20.99
N LYS A 198 -20.91 -2.97 -21.13
CA LYS A 198 -20.98 -3.77 -22.37
C LYS A 198 -19.65 -4.16 -23.01
N ILE A 199 -19.26 -5.42 -22.78
CA ILE A 199 -19.24 -6.43 -23.86
C ILE A 199 -19.97 -7.66 -23.33
#